data_AF-A0A7R9VY16-F1
#
_entry.id   AF-A0A7R9VY16-F1
#
_cell.length_a   1.000
_cell.length_b   1.000
_cell.length_c   1.000
_cell.angle_alpha   90.00
_cell.angle_beta   90.00
_cell.angle_gamma   90.00
#
_symmetry.space_group_name_H-M   'P 1'
#
loop_
_entity.id
_entity.type
_entity.pdbx_description
1 polymer ?
#
loop_
_entity_poly.entity_id
_entity_poly.type
_entity_poly.pdbx_seq_one_letter_code
_entity_poly.pdbx_strand_id
1 'polypeptide(L)'
;SKTIRDIALAANVAYLTPYYLVVKKENVSEKKDVVVVTDNGTFHQGKPARDFLGLKSKGKTSIDPKKVADDVKVFVQSTSHNRKIPKGSMILLRKTTTAAASSPVATSPSSKTAAKSSSSPKPVASPTKKVSSSSSSSSSSSSAKTPASKPA
;
A
#
# COMPACT_ATOMS: atom_id res chain seq x y z
N SER A 1 23.99 -1.38 -1.91
CA SER A 1 22.68 -0.72 -1.69
C SER A 1 22.56 -0.43 -0.20
N LYS A 2 22.12 0.77 0.20
CA LYS A 2 21.84 1.07 1.61
C LYS A 2 20.39 0.65 1.94
N THR A 3 20.12 0.29 3.18
CA THR A 3 18.75 0.07 3.64
C THR A 3 18.10 1.41 4.01
N ILE A 4 16.77 1.43 4.10
CA ILE A 4 16.05 2.60 4.61
C ILE A 4 16.54 2.99 6.00
N ARG A 5 16.80 2.01 6.88
CA ARG A 5 17.34 2.24 8.22
C ARG A 5 18.69 2.96 8.17
N ASP A 6 19.62 2.49 7.33
CA ASP A 6 20.96 3.10 7.22
C ASP A 6 20.87 4.55 6.76
N ILE A 7 19.95 4.85 5.83
CA ILE A 7 19.77 6.21 5.31
C ILE A 7 19.13 7.11 6.38
N ALA A 8 18.14 6.61 7.12
CA ALA A 8 17.50 7.35 8.22
C ALA A 8 18.50 7.70 9.34
N LEU A 9 19.37 6.74 9.71
CA LEU A 9 20.43 6.96 10.69
C LEU A 9 21.46 7.99 10.19
N ALA A 10 21.88 7.88 8.93
CA ALA A 10 22.81 8.86 8.33
C ALA A 10 22.23 10.28 8.25
N ALA A 11 20.89 10.40 8.15
CA ALA A 11 20.20 11.69 8.17
C ALA A 11 19.93 12.23 9.60
N ASN A 12 20.35 11.49 10.64
CA ASN A 12 20.12 11.78 12.05
C ASN A 12 18.64 12.00 12.39
N VAL A 13 17.77 11.06 11.98
CA VAL A 13 16.34 11.17 12.23
C VAL A 13 15.78 9.88 12.85
N ALA A 14 15.36 9.97 14.11
CA ALA A 14 15.03 8.82 14.95
C ALA A 14 13.62 8.21 14.72
N TYR A 15 12.66 9.00 14.22
CA TYR A 15 11.26 8.57 14.03
C TYR A 15 10.75 9.06 12.68
N LEU A 16 10.59 8.14 11.75
CA LEU A 16 10.26 8.46 10.36
C LEU A 16 9.24 7.50 9.80
N THR A 17 8.36 8.04 8.97
CA THR A 17 7.66 7.25 7.96
C THR A 17 8.43 7.38 6.65
N PRO A 18 9.18 6.34 6.22
CA PRO A 18 9.95 6.37 5.00
C PRO A 18 9.09 6.05 3.78
N TYR A 19 9.33 6.75 2.69
CA TYR A 19 8.74 6.49 1.38
C TYR A 19 9.86 6.36 0.35
N TYR A 20 9.79 5.38 -0.54
CA TYR A 20 10.78 5.22 -1.62
C TYR A 20 10.15 5.54 -2.97
N LEU A 21 10.98 6.06 -3.88
CA LEU A 21 10.60 6.31 -5.25
C LEU A 21 10.27 4.99 -5.97
N VAL A 22 9.13 4.96 -6.66
CA VAL A 22 8.69 3.84 -7.49
C VAL A 22 9.42 3.91 -8.83
N VAL A 23 10.52 3.15 -8.95
CA VAL A 23 11.34 3.09 -10.19
C VAL A 23 10.95 1.95 -11.13
N LYS A 24 10.15 1.00 -10.63
CA LYS A 24 9.63 -0.15 -11.39
C LYS A 24 8.19 -0.37 -10.99
N LYS A 25 7.43 -1.07 -11.84
CA LYS A 25 6.04 -1.43 -11.55
C LYS A 25 5.93 -2.10 -10.19
N GLU A 26 5.06 -1.58 -9.33
CA GLU A 26 4.89 -2.05 -7.97
C GLU A 26 3.41 -2.28 -7.63
N ASN A 27 3.12 -3.34 -6.86
CA ASN A 27 1.80 -3.59 -6.28
C ASN A 27 1.71 -2.93 -4.90
N VAL A 28 0.75 -2.03 -4.76
CA VAL A 28 0.52 -1.22 -3.57
C VAL A 28 -0.80 -1.63 -2.93
N SER A 29 -0.76 -1.95 -1.64
CA SER A 29 -1.94 -2.25 -0.83
C SER A 29 -2.70 -0.97 -0.50
N GLU A 30 -4.01 -1.07 -0.25
CA GLU A 30 -4.83 0.04 0.28
C GLU A 30 -4.28 0.63 1.58
N LYS A 31 -3.62 -0.19 2.40
CA LYS A 31 -3.05 0.23 3.70
C LYS A 31 -1.80 1.08 3.57
N LYS A 32 -1.15 1.05 2.41
CA LYS A 32 0.06 1.84 2.16
C LYS A 32 -0.32 3.24 1.70
N ASP A 33 0.34 4.20 2.29
CA ASP A 33 0.26 5.58 1.87
C ASP A 33 1.11 5.82 0.61
N VAL A 34 0.64 6.74 -0.23
CA VAL A 34 1.25 7.12 -1.52
C VAL A 34 1.43 8.63 -1.52
N VAL A 35 2.59 9.07 -1.98
CA VAL A 35 2.91 10.48 -2.14
C VAL A 35 3.29 10.72 -3.60
N VAL A 36 2.73 11.77 -4.18
CA VAL A 36 3.08 12.25 -5.50
C VAL A 36 3.74 13.62 -5.34
N VAL A 37 4.87 13.81 -5.99
CA VAL A 37 5.58 15.09 -6.05
C VAL A 37 5.62 15.52 -7.51
N THR A 38 5.02 16.68 -7.79
CA THR A 38 5.06 17.31 -9.10
C THR A 38 6.39 18.04 -9.32
N ASP A 39 6.68 18.41 -10.57
CA ASP A 39 7.78 19.29 -10.98
C ASP A 39 7.86 20.59 -10.16
N ASN A 40 6.71 21.20 -9.88
CA ASN A 40 6.57 22.42 -9.12
C ASN A 40 6.85 22.24 -7.62
N GLY A 41 7.16 21.01 -7.18
CA GLY A 41 7.40 20.68 -5.78
C GLY A 41 6.14 20.50 -4.95
N THR A 42 4.96 20.50 -5.56
CA THR A 42 3.68 20.26 -4.85
C THR A 42 3.57 18.80 -4.46
N PHE A 43 3.21 18.56 -3.19
CA PHE A 43 3.01 17.24 -2.61
C PHE A 43 1.51 16.90 -2.55
N HIS A 44 1.12 15.80 -3.19
CA HIS A 44 -0.16 15.14 -2.93
C HIS A 44 0.09 13.88 -2.11
N GLN A 45 -0.72 13.62 -1.10
CA GLN A 45 -0.58 12.45 -0.24
C GLN A 45 -1.92 11.71 -0.10
N GLY A 46 -1.88 10.39 0.08
CA GLY A 46 -3.03 9.60 0.50
C GLY A 46 -4.10 9.54 -0.60
N LYS A 47 -5.34 9.90 -0.26
CA LYS A 47 -6.45 9.89 -1.23
C LYS A 47 -6.20 10.84 -2.41
N PRO A 48 -5.83 12.13 -2.22
CA PRO A 48 -5.43 13.01 -3.32
C PRO A 48 -4.35 12.43 -4.25
N ALA A 49 -3.32 11.77 -3.71
CA ALA A 49 -2.28 11.14 -4.51
C ALA A 49 -2.81 9.96 -5.34
N ARG A 50 -3.71 9.15 -4.75
CA ARG A 50 -4.36 8.04 -5.45
C ARG A 50 -5.28 8.54 -6.56
N ASP A 51 -6.07 9.57 -6.28
CA ASP A 51 -6.95 10.19 -7.26
C ASP A 51 -6.15 10.78 -8.43
N PHE A 52 -5.04 11.48 -8.13
CA PHE A 52 -4.12 12.04 -9.14
C PHE A 52 -3.56 10.96 -10.08
N LEU A 53 -3.28 9.78 -9.54
CA LEU A 53 -2.76 8.64 -10.31
C LEU A 53 -3.87 7.76 -10.92
N GLY A 54 -5.15 8.11 -10.75
CA GLY A 54 -6.30 7.30 -11.21
C GLY A 54 -6.38 5.91 -10.53
N LEU A 55 -5.86 5.79 -9.31
CA LEU A 55 -5.82 4.53 -8.57
C LEU A 55 -7.11 4.31 -7.78
N LYS A 56 -7.50 3.03 -7.64
CA LYS A 56 -8.64 2.65 -6.80
C LYS A 56 -8.38 2.97 -5.33
N SER A 57 -9.40 3.49 -4.65
CA SER A 57 -9.35 3.80 -3.21
C SER A 57 -9.30 2.55 -2.34
N LYS A 58 -9.81 1.40 -2.82
CA LYS A 58 -9.88 0.13 -2.11
C LYS A 58 -9.16 -0.98 -2.87
N GLY A 59 -8.64 -1.95 -2.14
CA GLY A 59 -7.94 -3.12 -2.67
C GLY A 59 -6.49 -2.87 -3.09
N LYS A 60 -5.90 -3.88 -3.73
CA LYS A 60 -4.54 -3.80 -4.28
C LYS A 60 -4.59 -3.07 -5.62
N THR A 61 -3.69 -2.13 -5.83
CA THR A 61 -3.51 -1.43 -7.10
C THR A 61 -2.06 -1.55 -7.56
N SER A 62 -1.82 -1.40 -8.86
CA SER A 62 -0.46 -1.39 -9.41
C SER A 62 -0.11 0.01 -9.88
N ILE A 63 1.04 0.50 -9.43
CA ILE A 63 1.63 1.74 -9.92
C ILE A 63 2.70 1.34 -10.94
N ASP A 64 2.53 1.83 -12.17
CA ASP A 64 3.52 1.66 -13.23
C ASP A 64 4.13 3.03 -13.53
N PRO A 65 5.41 3.27 -13.19
CA PRO A 65 6.03 4.58 -13.39
C PRO A 65 6.07 4.98 -14.88
N LYS A 66 5.99 4.02 -15.81
CA LYS A 66 5.92 4.31 -17.25
C LYS A 66 4.60 4.94 -17.71
N LYS A 67 3.56 4.88 -16.87
CA LYS A 67 2.24 5.47 -17.14
C LYS A 67 2.03 6.79 -16.42
N VAL A 68 3.01 7.21 -15.62
CA VAL A 68 3.00 8.48 -14.91
C VAL A 68 3.77 9.48 -15.78
N ALA A 69 3.38 10.76 -15.75
CA ALA A 69 4.13 11.80 -16.44
C ALA A 69 5.59 11.83 -15.94
N ASP A 70 6.54 12.07 -16.85
CA ASP A 70 7.98 12.00 -16.56
C ASP A 70 8.42 13.00 -15.48
N ASP A 71 7.70 14.12 -15.39
CA ASP A 71 7.93 15.20 -14.43
C ASP A 71 7.34 14.93 -13.04
N VAL A 72 6.66 13.79 -12.87
CA VAL A 72 5.97 13.43 -11.63
C VAL A 72 6.67 12.26 -10.95
N LYS A 73 7.06 12.47 -9.69
CA LYS A 73 7.71 11.45 -8.87
C LYS A 73 6.71 10.81 -7.91
N VAL A 74 6.59 9.48 -7.97
CA VAL A 74 5.69 8.71 -7.12
C VAL A 74 6.46 7.96 -6.04
N PHE A 75 6.08 8.17 -4.79
CA PHE A 75 6.69 7.55 -3.63
C PHE A 75 5.66 6.68 -2.90
N VAL A 76 6.10 5.51 -2.45
CA VAL A 76 5.28 4.56 -1.70
C VAL A 76 5.85 4.38 -0.31
N GLN A 77 4.98 4.37 0.70
CA GLN A 77 5.36 4.11 2.08
C GLN A 77 5.99 2.73 2.21
N SER A 78 7.18 2.68 2.82
CA SER A 78 7.78 1.43 3.24
C SER A 78 7.27 1.04 4.62
N THR A 79 6.83 -0.20 4.74
CA THR A 79 6.55 -0.85 6.02
C THR A 79 7.74 -1.67 6.54
N SER A 80 8.85 -1.72 5.78
CA SER A 80 10.06 -2.48 6.12
C SER A 80 11.26 -1.56 6.20
N HIS A 81 11.92 -1.55 7.36
CA HIS A 81 13.14 -0.81 7.62
C HIS A 81 14.36 -1.39 6.87
N ASN A 82 14.36 -2.70 6.62
CA ASN A 82 15.45 -3.42 5.97
C ASN A 82 15.31 -3.44 4.43
N ARG A 83 14.35 -2.70 3.86
CA ARG A 83 14.20 -2.60 2.41
C ARG A 83 15.44 -1.95 1.82
N LYS A 84 16.08 -2.66 0.87
CA LYS A 84 17.22 -2.16 0.11
C LYS A 84 16.75 -1.12 -0.89
N ILE A 85 17.34 0.07 -0.85
CA ILE A 85 17.08 1.13 -1.83
C ILE A 85 18.12 1.03 -2.96
N PRO A 86 17.69 1.04 -4.23
CA PRO A 86 18.61 1.09 -5.37
C PRO A 86 19.55 2.31 -5.27
N LYS A 87 20.80 2.14 -5.71
CA LYS A 87 21.75 3.27 -5.81
C LYS A 87 21.18 4.32 -6.78
N GLY A 88 21.31 5.60 -6.44
CA GLY A 88 20.78 6.70 -7.25
C GLY A 88 19.26 6.93 -7.15
N SER A 89 18.53 6.14 -6.36
CA SER A 89 17.10 6.37 -6.12
C SER A 89 16.87 7.39 -5.01
N MET A 90 15.70 8.00 -5.02
CA MET A 90 15.28 8.98 -4.01
C MET A 90 14.41 8.33 -2.93
N ILE A 91 14.49 8.87 -1.71
CA ILE A 91 13.57 8.56 -0.62
C ILE A 91 13.02 9.86 -0.03
N LEU A 92 11.78 9.81 0.46
CA LEU A 92 11.19 10.85 1.29
C LEU A 92 11.07 10.34 2.71
N LEU A 93 11.44 11.21 3.67
CA LEU A 93 11.42 10.89 5.08
C LEU A 93 10.47 11.87 5.78
N ARG A 94 9.32 11.38 6.22
CA ARG A 94 8.39 12.20 7.01
C ARG A 94 8.82 12.21 8.47
N LYS A 95 9.25 13.38 8.94
CA LYS A 95 9.52 13.64 10.36
C LYS A 95 8.20 13.83 11.09
N THR A 96 7.95 13.04 12.12
CA THR A 96 6.95 13.39 13.13
C THR A 96 7.63 14.34 14.11
N THR A 97 7.44 15.64 13.95
CA THR A 97 7.75 16.56 15.04
C THR A 97 6.78 16.24 16.16
N THR A 98 7.30 15.77 17.30
CA THR A 98 6.58 15.80 18.57
C THR A 98 6.40 17.26 18.97
N ALA A 99 5.57 17.99 18.22
CA ALA A 99 5.00 19.24 18.66
C ALA A 99 3.85 18.84 19.59
N ALA A 100 3.94 19.29 20.84
CA ALA A 100 2.91 19.10 21.85
C ALA A 100 1.52 19.39 21.28
N ALA A 101 0.56 18.56 21.70
CA ALA A 101 -0.84 18.70 21.36
C ALA A 101 -1.35 20.12 21.66
N SER A 102 -1.65 20.87 20.61
CA SER A 102 -2.53 22.04 20.70
C SER A 102 -3.35 22.15 19.42
N SER A 103 -4.32 21.25 19.27
CA SER A 103 -5.48 21.51 18.40
C SER A 103 -6.64 21.95 19.29
N PRO A 104 -7.20 23.16 19.10
CA PRO A 104 -8.46 23.54 19.72
C PRO A 104 -9.58 22.63 19.19
N VAL A 105 -10.32 22.04 20.11
CA VAL A 105 -11.53 21.26 19.84
C VAL A 105 -12.59 22.20 19.28
N ALA A 106 -12.82 22.15 17.96
CA ALA A 106 -14.04 22.67 17.35
C ALA A 106 -15.16 21.65 17.58
N THR A 107 -15.89 21.81 18.68
CA THR A 107 -17.10 21.05 19.01
C THR A 107 -18.23 21.46 18.07
N SER A 108 -18.53 20.65 17.05
CA SER A 108 -19.81 20.74 16.35
C SER A 108 -20.90 20.06 17.19
N PRO A 109 -22.02 20.75 17.51
CA PRO A 109 -23.09 20.17 18.32
C PRO A 109 -23.92 19.15 17.53
N SER A 110 -24.04 17.97 18.14
CA SER A 110 -24.86 16.84 17.71
C SER A 110 -26.35 17.10 17.96
N SER A 111 -27.16 17.15 16.91
CA SER A 111 -28.63 17.17 17.00
C SER A 111 -29.17 15.76 17.26
N LYS A 112 -29.80 15.59 18.43
CA LYS A 112 -30.67 14.47 18.84
C LYS A 112 -31.85 14.31 17.88
N THR A 113 -32.16 13.08 17.45
CA THR A 113 -33.56 12.63 17.32
C THR A 113 -33.66 11.12 17.54
N ALA A 114 -34.72 10.73 18.25
CA ALA A 114 -34.94 9.45 18.90
C ALA A 114 -35.41 8.32 17.97
N ALA A 115 -35.14 7.08 18.37
CA ALA A 115 -36.05 5.95 18.16
C ALA A 115 -35.82 4.87 19.23
N LYS A 116 -36.90 4.46 19.88
CA LYS A 116 -37.02 3.46 20.96
C LYS A 116 -37.79 2.25 20.41
N SER A 117 -37.62 1.09 21.07
CA SER A 117 -38.43 -0.14 21.06
C SER A 117 -37.98 -1.23 20.05
N SER A 118 -37.43 -2.35 20.53
CA SER A 118 -38.08 -3.60 21.02
C SER A 118 -38.15 -4.63 19.88
N SER A 119 -37.78 -5.90 19.96
CA SER A 119 -37.98 -6.90 21.02
C SER A 119 -37.12 -8.17 20.75
N SER A 120 -37.05 -9.03 21.77
CA SER A 120 -36.13 -10.15 22.05
C SER A 120 -36.29 -11.45 21.18
N PRO A 121 -35.92 -12.66 21.65
CA PRO A 121 -34.69 -13.42 21.30
C PRO A 121 -34.97 -14.74 20.54
N LYS A 122 -33.93 -15.45 20.06
CA LYS A 122 -34.05 -16.87 19.64
C LYS A 122 -33.02 -17.77 20.35
N PRO A 123 -33.45 -18.89 20.96
CA PRO A 123 -32.57 -19.86 21.62
C PRO A 123 -32.05 -20.98 20.69
N VAL A 124 -30.80 -21.37 20.93
CA VAL A 124 -30.21 -22.73 21.07
C VAL A 124 -30.62 -23.86 20.10
N ALA A 125 -29.64 -24.43 19.38
CA ALA A 125 -29.31 -25.88 19.37
C ALA A 125 -28.23 -26.24 18.30
N SER A 126 -27.12 -26.83 18.76
CA SER A 126 -26.12 -27.63 18.01
C SER A 126 -26.68 -29.04 17.71
N PRO A 127 -25.90 -30.07 17.30
CA PRO A 127 -24.82 -30.22 16.31
C PRO A 127 -25.16 -31.34 15.28
N THR A 128 -24.43 -31.49 14.17
CA THR A 128 -24.37 -32.79 13.45
C THR A 128 -23.04 -32.99 12.73
N LYS A 129 -22.55 -34.24 12.86
CA LYS A 129 -21.25 -34.77 12.46
C LYS A 129 -21.21 -35.24 11.00
N LYS A 130 -19.98 -35.54 10.56
CA LYS A 130 -19.56 -36.48 9.48
C LYS A 130 -19.77 -35.93 8.06
N VAL A 131 -18.81 -36.00 7.14
CA VAL A 131 -18.05 -37.18 6.69
C VAL A 131 -16.75 -36.76 5.97
N SER A 132 -15.73 -37.63 6.08
CA SER A 132 -14.69 -38.05 5.11
C SER A 132 -14.67 -37.39 3.71
N SER A 133 -13.56 -37.26 2.98
CA SER A 133 -12.37 -38.11 2.87
C SER A 133 -11.30 -37.43 2.01
N SER A 134 -10.08 -37.89 2.25
CA SER A 134 -8.84 -37.83 1.47
C SER A 134 -8.92 -38.06 -0.05
N SER A 135 -7.75 -37.81 -0.66
CA SER A 135 -7.24 -38.30 -1.97
C SER A 135 -7.64 -37.45 -3.17
N SER A 136 -6.86 -37.21 -4.21
CA SER A 136 -5.44 -37.31 -4.57
C SER A 136 -5.41 -37.09 -6.10
N SER A 137 -4.22 -36.91 -6.68
CA SER A 137 -3.91 -37.12 -8.11
C SER A 137 -4.31 -35.99 -9.08
N SER A 138 -3.63 -35.72 -10.19
CA SER A 138 -2.25 -35.95 -10.69
C SER A 138 -2.19 -35.36 -12.11
N SER A 139 -0.97 -35.04 -12.55
CA SER A 139 -0.45 -35.22 -13.94
C SER A 139 -1.13 -34.55 -15.15
N SER A 140 -0.36 -33.74 -15.89
CA SER A 140 0.00 -33.90 -17.34
C SER A 140 0.60 -32.57 -17.84
N SER A 141 1.87 -32.44 -18.24
CA SER A 141 2.59 -32.97 -19.42
C SER A 141 2.08 -32.45 -20.78
N SER A 142 2.79 -31.48 -21.35
CA SER A 142 3.04 -31.29 -22.80
C SER A 142 4.04 -30.13 -22.93
N SER A 143 5.29 -30.26 -23.36
CA SER A 143 5.90 -30.86 -24.57
C SER A 143 5.52 -30.14 -25.88
N ALA A 144 6.38 -29.19 -26.28
CA ALA A 144 6.78 -28.84 -27.66
C ALA A 144 7.85 -27.72 -27.49
N LYS A 145 9.16 -27.90 -27.66
CA LYS A 145 9.99 -28.45 -28.74
C LYS A 145 9.54 -27.98 -30.14
N THR A 146 10.17 -26.91 -30.62
CA THR A 146 10.44 -26.73 -32.05
C THR A 146 11.78 -26.01 -32.26
N PRO A 147 12.54 -26.39 -33.31
CA PRO A 147 13.97 -26.10 -33.47
C PRO A 147 14.26 -24.89 -34.36
N ALA A 148 15.55 -24.55 -34.39
CA ALA A 148 16.19 -23.59 -35.28
C ALA A 148 16.08 -23.93 -36.78
N SER A 149 15.98 -22.90 -37.61
CA SER A 149 16.31 -22.87 -39.05
C SER A 149 16.94 -21.49 -39.33
N LYS A 150 18.28 -21.37 -39.38
CA LYS A 150 19.21 -21.38 -40.55
C LYS A 150 19.11 -20.16 -41.50
N PRO A 151 20.24 -19.73 -42.10
CA PRO A 151 20.52 -18.37 -42.54
C PRO A 151 20.30 -18.14 -44.04
N ALA A 152 20.44 -16.88 -44.44
CA ALA A 152 20.95 -16.47 -45.76
C ALA A 152 22.10 -15.48 -45.52
#